data_AF-A0A948I2L2-F1
#
_entry.id   AF-A0A948I2L2-F1
#
_cell.length_a   1.000
_cell.length_b   1.000
_cell.length_c   1.000
_cell.angle_alpha   90.00
_cell.angle_beta   90.00
_cell.angle_gamma   90.00
#
_symmetry.space_group_name_H-M   'P 1'
#
loop_
_entity.id
_entity.type
_entity.pdbx_description
1 polymer ?
#
loop_
_entity_poly.entity_id
_entity_poly.type
_entity_poly.pdbx_seq_one_letter_code
_entity_poly.pdbx_strand_id
1 'polypeptide(L)' 'AKGVAEKTGKSIDEVLDGRRKENPAGRFGTIEEFGAACAFLCSAHGGFITGQNLVMDGGAYNGTMG' A
#
# COMPACT_ATOMS: atom_id res chain seq x y z
N ALA A 1 1.23 13.57 -4.28
CA ALA A 1 0.77 14.59 -3.31
C ALA A 1 0.92 16.01 -3.87
N LYS A 2 2.12 16.45 -4.27
CA LYS A 2 2.40 17.79 -4.81
C LYS A 2 1.40 18.31 -5.86
N GLY A 3 1.16 17.55 -6.93
CA GLY A 3 0.20 17.98 -7.97
C GLY A 3 -1.27 18.04 -7.52
N VAL A 4 -1.64 17.33 -6.44
CA VAL A 4 -2.98 17.45 -5.84
C VAL A 4 -3.05 18.64 -4.90
N ALA A 5 -1.98 18.88 -4.12
CA ALA A 5 -1.85 20.05 -3.26
C ALA A 5 -1.98 21.36 -4.07
N GLU A 6 -1.25 21.48 -5.18
CA GLU A 6 -1.31 22.64 -6.09
C GLU A 6 -2.72 22.85 -6.67
N LYS A 7 -3.42 21.78 -7.07
CA LYS A 7 -4.77 21.88 -7.64
C LYS A 7 -5.87 22.17 -6.61
N THR A 8 -5.66 21.79 -5.35
CA THR A 8 -6.69 21.89 -4.30
C THR A 8 -6.44 23.05 -3.33
N GLY A 9 -5.29 23.73 -3.44
CA GLY A 9 -4.86 24.79 -2.51
C GLY A 9 -4.53 24.28 -1.10
N LYS A 10 -4.47 22.96 -0.90
CA LYS A 10 -4.14 22.32 0.39
C LYS A 10 -2.63 22.13 0.52
N SER A 11 -2.14 22.08 1.75
CA SER A 11 -0.77 21.65 2.03
C SER A 11 -0.54 20.20 1.63
N ILE A 12 0.73 19.82 1.43
CA ILE A 12 1.09 18.43 1.14
C ILE A 12 0.66 17.50 2.29
N ASP A 13 0.81 17.93 3.53
CA ASP A 13 0.48 17.14 4.71
C ASP A 13 -1.04 16.88 4.81
N GLU A 14 -1.87 17.90 4.57
CA GLU A 14 -3.33 17.73 4.52
C GLU A 14 -3.76 16.73 3.42
N VAL A 15 -3.08 16.75 2.27
CA VAL A 15 -3.34 15.80 1.19
C VAL A 15 -2.92 14.38 1.58
N LEU A 16 -1.79 14.23 2.26
CA LEU A 16 -1.30 12.92 2.71
C LEU A 16 -2.20 12.35 3.82
N ASP A 17 -2.62 13.16 4.78
CA ASP A 17 -3.52 12.74 5.85
C ASP A 17 -4.90 12.36 5.32
N GLY A 18 -5.41 13.08 4.31
CA GLY A 18 -6.62 12.67 3.61
C GLY A 18 -6.49 11.28 3.00
N ARG A 19 -5.40 11.03 2.27
CA ARG A 19 -5.13 9.71 1.65
C ARG A 19 -4.99 8.58 2.67
N ARG A 20 -4.37 8.84 3.82
CA ARG A 20 -4.26 7.85 4.90
C ARG A 20 -5.64 7.44 5.42
N LYS A 21 -6.55 8.41 5.60
CA LYS A 21 -7.92 8.17 6.07
C LYS A 21 -8.79 7.44 5.05
N GLU A 22 -8.55 7.65 3.76
CA GLU A 22 -9.28 6.96 2.68
C GLU A 22 -8.83 5.50 2.50
N ASN A 23 -7.60 5.17 2.90
CA ASN A 23 -7.13 3.80 2.92
C ASN A 23 -7.87 3.00 4.01
N PRO A 24 -8.45 1.82 3.73
CA PRO A 24 -9.15 1.04 4.75
C PRO A 24 -8.29 0.65 5.96
N ALA A 25 -6.98 0.46 5.77
CA ALA A 25 -6.04 0.24 6.88
C ALA A 25 -5.79 1.52 7.72
N GLY A 26 -6.25 2.69 7.27
CA GLY A 26 -6.12 3.97 7.97
C GLY A 26 -4.70 4.53 8.02
N ARG A 27 -3.75 3.91 7.31
CA ARG A 27 -2.32 4.22 7.35
C ARG A 27 -1.64 3.94 6.01
N PHE A 28 -0.43 4.45 5.85
CA PHE A 28 0.47 3.94 4.82
C PHE A 28 1.19 2.69 5.28
N GLY A 29 1.58 1.87 4.31
CA GLY A 29 2.53 0.80 4.52
C GLY A 29 3.91 1.34 4.92
N THR A 30 4.65 0.50 5.62
CA THR A 30 6.04 0.66 6.03
C THR A 30 6.94 -0.15 5.10
N ILE A 31 8.21 0.21 5.02
CA ILE A 31 9.17 -0.55 4.19
C ILE A 31 9.47 -1.91 4.82
N GLU A 32 9.36 -2.01 6.14
CA GLU A 32 9.62 -3.22 6.92
C GLU A 32 8.58 -4.32 6.63
N GLU A 33 7.28 -3.97 6.58
CA GLU A 33 6.24 -4.97 6.28
C GLU A 33 6.31 -5.47 4.82
N PHE A 34 6.67 -4.59 3.88
CA PHE A 34 6.94 -4.99 2.50
C PHE A 34 8.17 -5.91 2.42
N GLY A 35 9.26 -5.56 3.12
CA GLY A 35 10.46 -6.37 3.20
C GLY A 35 10.19 -7.75 3.81
N ALA A 36 9.37 -7.83 4.85
CA ALA A 36 8.98 -9.09 5.47
C ALA A 36 8.19 -9.99 4.52
N ALA A 37 7.27 -9.43 3.72
CA ALA A 37 6.55 -10.20 2.70
C ALA A 37 7.48 -10.73 1.60
N CYS A 38 8.42 -9.91 1.15
CA CYS A 38 9.47 -10.34 0.21
C CYS A 38 10.31 -11.48 0.79
N ALA A 39 10.80 -11.33 2.03
CA ALA A 39 11.58 -12.35 2.73
C ALA A 39 10.81 -13.67 2.88
N PHE A 40 9.50 -13.61 3.18
CA PHE A 40 8.63 -14.79 3.24
C PHE A 40 8.57 -15.51 1.90
N LEU A 41 8.34 -14.78 0.80
CA LEU A 41 8.28 -15.36 -0.56
C LEU A 41 9.61 -16.01 -0.97
N CYS A 42 10.75 -15.43 -0.55
CA CYS A 42 12.07 -16.00 -0.81
C CYS A 42 12.44 -17.16 0.13
N SER A 43 11.66 -17.41 1.18
CA SER A 43 11.96 -18.45 2.18
C SER A 43 11.51 -19.84 1.72
N ALA A 44 11.91 -20.87 2.48
CA ALA A 44 11.43 -22.23 2.28
C ALA A 44 9.89 -22.35 2.41
N HIS A 45 9.23 -21.41 3.09
CA HIS A 45 7.77 -21.40 3.26
C HIS A 45 7.02 -20.89 2.02
N GLY A 46 7.70 -20.18 1.10
CA GLY A 46 7.13 -19.66 -0.14
C GLY A 46 7.15 -20.66 -1.31
N GLY A 47 7.68 -21.88 -1.13
CA GLY A 47 8.06 -22.79 -2.22
C GLY A 47 6.94 -23.23 -3.18
N PHE A 48 5.67 -23.02 -2.83
CA PHE A 48 4.52 -23.33 -3.69
C PHE A 48 3.76 -22.07 -4.18
N ILE A 49 4.28 -20.88 -3.90
CA ILE A 49 3.68 -19.59 -4.31
C ILE A 49 4.49 -19.07 -5.50
N THR A 50 3.94 -19.17 -6.70
CA THR A 50 4.57 -18.69 -7.93
C THR A 50 3.54 -18.12 -8.91
N GLY A 51 3.96 -17.16 -9.73
CA GLY A 51 3.08 -16.50 -10.71
C GLY A 51 1.96 -15.65 -10.10
N GLN A 52 2.04 -15.33 -8.80
CA GLN A 52 1.02 -14.56 -8.09
C GLN A 52 1.41 -13.07 -8.03
N ASN A 53 0.42 -12.18 -8.13
CA ASN A 53 0.55 -10.78 -7.76
C ASN A 53 0.06 -10.61 -6.33
N LEU A 54 0.96 -10.26 -5.40
CA LEU A 54 0.59 -9.96 -4.03
C LEU A 54 0.31 -8.45 -3.89
N VAL A 55 -0.96 -8.08 -3.75
CA VAL A 55 -1.37 -6.69 -3.53
C VAL A 55 -1.23 -6.35 -2.05
N MET A 56 -0.30 -5.45 -1.72
CA MET A 56 -0.06 -4.95 -0.36
C MET A 56 -0.38 -3.45 -0.27
N ASP A 57 -1.67 -3.11 -0.32
CA ASP A 57 -2.11 -1.72 -0.43
C ASP A 57 -3.02 -1.24 0.72
N GLY A 58 -3.19 -2.06 1.76
CA GLY A 58 -4.08 -1.76 2.88
C GLY A 58 -5.58 -1.81 2.53
N GLY A 59 -5.94 -2.43 1.39
CA GLY A 59 -7.32 -2.53 0.91
C GLY A 59 -7.77 -1.36 0.05
N ALA A 60 -6.83 -0.53 -0.44
CA ALA A 60 -7.16 0.58 -1.34
C ALA A 60 -7.85 0.09 -2.63
N TYR A 61 -7.43 -1.06 -3.15
CA TYR A 61 -8.14 -1.84 -4.13
C TYR A 61 -9.23 -2.67 -3.44
N ASN A 62 -10.49 -2.41 -3.80
CA ASN A 62 -11.67 -3.05 -3.21
C ASN A 62 -12.34 -4.08 -4.13
N GLY A 63 -11.65 -4.50 -5.19
CA GLY A 63 -12.12 -5.57 -6.07
C GLY A 63 -11.95 -6.95 -5.44
N THR A 64 -12.86 -7.87 -5.75
CA THR A 64 -12.85 -9.22 -5.16
C THR A 64 -11.64 -10.06 -5.58
N MET A 65 -11.10 -9.83 -6.78
CA MET A 65 -9.88 -10.48 -7.28
C MET A 65 -9.02 -9.43 -7.99
N GLY A 66 -7.76 -9.31 -7.57
CA GLY A 66 -6.74 -8.43 -8.15
C GLY A 66 -5.71 -9.17 -8.99
#